data_AF-A0A956FUA5-F1
#
_entry.id   AF-A0A956FUA5-F1
#
_cell.length_a   1.000
_cell.length_b   1.000
_cell.length_c   1.000
_cell.angle_alpha   90.00
_cell.angle_beta   90.00
_cell.angle_gamma   90.00
#
_symmetry.space_group_name_H-M   'P 1'
#
loop_
_entity.id
_entity.type
_entity.pdbx_description
1 polymer ?
#
loop_
_entity_poly.entity_id
_entity_poly.type
_entity_poly.pdbx_seq_one_letter_code
_entity_poly.pdbx_strand_id
1 'polypeptide(L)'
;IVGDIEPVFMNSSQARELDDLSSMSMMNRFHMESRAAYVALNELAKGLDIKIGRQIVVWGTADKFNPTNNINPDDLEDRPLFTEPIANQMVVIDYAPLRDRLWFQGVYVPLFFPALLPPSAAAGLKDPFAEVPFADPADKEKIFYLQDTFIPQNPKLLPKVLGHVIMPDRTLANGQAAAKVGTRLGDVDITASYYYGRHDIPLPAEVKSSIIHPLNAEDEPEDGYYLQSDAYLIYPKMQVIGLDFTTQLPWLGNTGVWGEAGLFIPQEERLKIDMPLPTGVDVTPNDDENNPVMEVEGIAVRKTPFVKLTAGADYTIGKHVYVQAQYLRGFIDEFGADHVGNYLLAGTDVIFFGRHLIFRAFGLVDFPSNNPEGEGASGVIAPAILVSPPWGFLNFEIGSFAFLGREGARTKFGQRAVGTSIAYLKVIGSF
;
A
#
# COMPACT_ATOMS: atom_id res chain seq x y z
N ILE A 1 -5.34 -15.99 38.90
CA ILE A 1 -5.46 -15.51 37.50
C ILE A 1 -4.63 -14.25 37.45
N VAL A 2 -3.36 -14.38 37.09
CA VAL A 2 -2.48 -13.25 36.84
C VAL A 2 -2.42 -13.16 35.33
N GLY A 3 -3.22 -12.25 34.79
CA GLY A 3 -3.16 -11.82 33.42
C GLY A 3 -3.22 -10.32 33.48
N ASP A 4 -2.05 -9.68 33.59
CA ASP A 4 -1.93 -8.30 33.21
C ASP A 4 -2.32 -8.24 31.73
N ILE A 5 -3.56 -7.83 31.47
CA ILE A 5 -3.98 -7.43 30.14
C ILE A 5 -3.55 -5.97 30.07
N GLU A 6 -2.30 -5.74 29.66
CA GLU A 6 -1.92 -4.43 29.15
C GLU A 6 -2.63 -4.24 27.81
N PRO A 7 -3.55 -3.26 27.67
CA PRO A 7 -4.03 -2.89 26.36
C PRO A 7 -2.84 -2.34 25.57
N VAL A 8 -2.37 -3.12 24.59
CA VAL A 8 -1.36 -2.68 23.63
C VAL A 8 -1.98 -1.57 22.79
N PHE A 9 -1.83 -0.33 23.24
CA PHE A 9 -1.97 0.83 22.37
C PHE A 9 -0.91 0.70 21.29
N MET A 10 -1.34 0.58 20.02
CA MET A 10 -0.39 0.42 18.91
C MET A 10 0.70 1.50 18.98
N ASN A 11 1.93 1.04 19.12
CA ASN A 11 3.13 1.87 19.10
C ASN A 11 3.48 2.35 17.67
N SER A 12 2.71 1.97 16.65
CA SER A 12 2.87 2.42 15.25
C SER A 12 2.75 3.94 15.08
N SER A 13 2.00 4.60 15.97
CA SER A 13 1.98 6.07 16.03
C SER A 13 3.33 6.70 16.42
N GLN A 14 4.29 5.90 16.89
CA GLN A 14 5.64 6.30 17.35
C GLN A 14 6.78 5.74 16.49
N ALA A 15 6.49 5.14 15.32
CA ALA A 15 7.53 4.63 14.42
C ALA A 15 8.54 5.74 14.11
N ARG A 16 9.84 5.43 14.24
CA ARG A 16 10.94 6.35 13.95
C ARG A 16 11.79 5.85 12.79
N GLU A 17 11.93 4.54 12.67
CA GLU A 17 12.65 3.89 11.59
C GLU A 17 11.69 3.13 10.68
N LEU A 18 12.07 2.95 9.43
CA LEU A 18 11.26 2.19 8.47
C LEU A 18 11.06 0.74 8.90
N ASP A 19 12.06 0.14 9.55
CA ASP A 19 11.98 -1.22 10.05
C ASP A 19 10.91 -1.38 11.13
N ASP A 20 10.58 -0.32 11.88
CA ASP A 20 9.50 -0.32 12.87
C ASP A 20 8.13 -0.60 12.20
N LEU A 21 7.94 -0.17 10.96
CA LEU A 21 6.70 -0.40 10.19
C LEU A 21 6.56 -1.84 9.69
N SER A 22 7.65 -2.60 9.65
CA SER A 22 7.68 -4.00 9.17
C SER A 22 7.95 -5.06 10.24
N SER A 23 8.35 -4.63 11.42
CA SER A 23 8.80 -5.54 12.48
C SER A 23 7.73 -5.78 13.55
N MET A 24 6.56 -5.13 13.46
CA MET A 24 5.53 -5.22 14.50
C MET A 24 4.96 -6.64 14.66
N SER A 25 4.75 -7.40 13.58
CA SER A 25 4.39 -8.82 13.72
C SER A 25 5.62 -9.70 14.01
N MET A 26 6.79 -9.37 13.43
CA MET A 26 8.00 -10.20 13.57
C MET A 26 8.64 -10.16 14.97
N MET A 27 8.52 -9.05 15.71
CA MET A 27 9.09 -8.93 17.06
C MET A 27 8.23 -9.56 18.16
N ASN A 28 6.91 -9.67 17.96
CA ASN A 28 6.00 -10.21 18.97
C ASN A 28 5.52 -11.62 18.61
N ARG A 29 6.08 -12.63 19.31
CA ARG A 29 5.66 -14.04 19.20
C ARG A 29 4.17 -14.29 19.52
N PHE A 30 3.51 -13.33 20.16
CA PHE A 30 2.06 -13.27 20.36
C PHE A 30 1.60 -11.82 20.21
N HIS A 31 0.76 -11.53 19.21
CA HIS A 31 0.14 -10.23 18.99
C HIS A 31 -1.36 -10.33 19.24
N MET A 32 -1.90 -9.50 20.14
CA MET A 32 -3.34 -9.36 20.34
C MET A 32 -3.73 -7.91 20.09
N GLU A 33 -4.49 -7.69 19.03
CA GLU A 33 -4.97 -6.37 18.66
C GLU A 33 -6.49 -6.30 18.73
N SER A 34 -7.02 -5.30 19.43
CA SER A 34 -8.45 -5.01 19.37
C SER A 34 -8.78 -4.30 18.06
N ARG A 35 -9.53 -4.97 17.18
CA ARG A 35 -10.08 -4.37 15.95
C ARG A 35 -11.28 -3.45 16.21
N ALA A 36 -11.89 -3.56 17.40
CA ALA A 36 -13.05 -2.79 17.80
C ALA A 36 -13.04 -2.55 19.33
N ALA A 37 -12.87 -1.29 19.71
CA ALA A 37 -13.01 -0.80 21.07
C ALA A 37 -13.57 0.63 21.02
N TYR A 38 -14.89 0.75 20.88
CA TYR A 38 -15.60 2.02 20.74
C TYR A 38 -16.88 2.05 21.58
N VAL A 39 -17.33 3.26 21.89
CA VAL A 39 -18.66 3.53 22.45
C VAL A 39 -19.58 3.92 21.30
N ALA A 40 -20.73 3.25 21.20
CA ALA A 40 -21.78 3.57 20.23
C ALA A 40 -22.98 4.21 20.92
N LEU A 41 -23.39 5.38 20.41
CA LEU A 41 -24.61 6.07 20.76
C LEU A 41 -25.57 5.90 19.58
N ASN A 42 -26.48 4.94 19.70
CA ASN A 42 -27.42 4.62 18.64
C ASN A 42 -28.73 5.40 18.81
N GLU A 43 -29.35 5.79 17.70
CA GLU A 43 -30.64 6.48 17.64
C GLU A 43 -30.69 7.76 18.52
N LEU A 44 -29.64 8.58 18.48
CA LEU A 44 -29.63 9.91 19.15
C LEU A 44 -30.71 10.84 18.58
N ALA A 45 -31.00 10.67 17.29
CA ALA A 45 -32.18 11.13 16.59
C ALA A 45 -32.57 10.03 15.59
N LYS A 46 -33.75 10.14 14.97
CA LYS A 46 -34.23 9.14 14.01
C LYS A 46 -33.20 8.89 12.91
N GLY A 47 -32.60 7.70 12.92
CA GLY A 47 -31.60 7.26 11.96
C GLY A 47 -30.22 7.90 12.12
N LEU A 48 -29.88 8.45 13.29
CA LEU A 48 -28.57 9.03 13.61
C LEU A 48 -27.85 8.20 14.67
N ASP A 49 -26.70 7.64 14.30
CA ASP A 49 -25.80 6.90 15.19
C ASP A 49 -24.42 7.57 15.25
N ILE A 50 -23.78 7.55 16.40
CA ILE A 50 -22.42 8.07 16.60
C ILE A 50 -21.56 7.02 17.28
N LYS A 51 -20.38 6.74 16.72
CA LYS A 51 -19.40 5.81 17.29
C LYS A 51 -18.10 6.54 17.59
N ILE A 52 -17.57 6.39 18.80
CA ILE A 52 -16.33 7.05 19.23
C ILE A 52 -15.38 6.00 19.79
N GLY A 53 -14.19 5.90 19.20
CA GLY A 53 -13.12 5.02 19.68
C GLY A 53 -12.43 4.28 18.54
N ARG A 54 -11.81 3.15 18.87
CA ARG A 54 -11.03 2.33 17.95
C ARG A 54 -11.94 1.47 17.10
N GLN A 55 -11.92 1.66 15.78
CA GLN A 55 -12.73 0.88 14.86
C GLN A 55 -12.14 0.87 13.44
N ILE A 56 -12.75 0.07 12.58
CA ILE A 56 -12.46 -0.03 11.15
C ILE A 56 -13.68 0.49 10.40
N VAL A 57 -13.46 1.38 9.43
CA VAL A 57 -14.45 1.86 8.46
C VAL A 57 -13.89 1.57 7.07
N VAL A 58 -14.53 0.64 6.35
CA VAL A 58 -14.11 0.27 5.00
C VAL A 58 -15.06 0.90 3.98
N TRP A 59 -14.49 1.61 3.01
CA TRP A 59 -15.20 2.12 1.84
C TRP A 59 -14.80 1.35 0.57
N GLY A 60 -15.54 1.58 -0.51
CA GLY A 60 -15.39 0.86 -1.77
C GLY A 60 -16.23 -0.41 -1.85
N THR A 61 -16.34 -0.92 -3.06
CA THR A 61 -17.11 -2.13 -3.41
C THR A 61 -16.27 -3.19 -4.09
N ALA A 62 -15.04 -2.83 -4.49
CA ALA A 62 -14.13 -3.76 -5.13
C ALA A 62 -13.61 -4.83 -4.17
N ASP A 63 -13.09 -5.92 -4.77
CA ASP A 63 -12.44 -6.99 -4.02
C ASP A 63 -10.95 -6.66 -3.86
N LYS A 64 -10.49 -6.66 -2.60
CA LYS A 64 -9.11 -6.38 -2.13
C LYS A 64 -8.54 -4.99 -2.44
N PHE A 65 -8.85 -4.38 -3.59
CA PHE A 65 -8.23 -3.16 -4.09
C PHE A 65 -9.25 -2.05 -4.29
N ASN A 66 -9.34 -1.16 -3.29
CA ASN A 66 -10.41 -0.17 -3.19
C ASN A 66 -9.84 1.26 -3.20
N PRO A 67 -9.79 1.94 -4.37
CA PRO A 67 -9.29 3.31 -4.49
C PRO A 67 -9.94 4.36 -3.56
N THR A 68 -11.13 4.09 -3.04
CA THR A 68 -11.88 4.99 -2.15
C THR A 68 -11.72 4.63 -0.67
N ASN A 69 -11.08 3.51 -0.34
CA ASN A 69 -10.77 3.11 1.04
C ASN A 69 -9.52 3.82 1.55
N ASN A 70 -9.65 5.07 1.99
CA ASN A 70 -8.50 5.91 2.39
C ASN A 70 -8.49 6.26 3.90
N ILE A 71 -9.45 5.76 4.69
CA ILE A 71 -9.66 6.18 6.09
C ILE A 71 -8.75 5.40 7.04
N ASN A 72 -8.82 4.09 6.95
CA ASN A 72 -8.01 3.17 7.73
C ASN A 72 -6.75 2.82 6.93
N PRO A 73 -5.56 2.84 7.55
CA PRO A 73 -4.35 2.41 6.88
C PRO A 73 -4.38 0.90 6.64
N ASP A 74 -3.67 0.45 5.61
CA ASP A 74 -3.60 -0.96 5.24
C ASP A 74 -2.50 -1.73 6.01
N ASP A 75 -2.76 -3.00 6.28
CA ASP A 75 -1.75 -3.99 6.64
C ASP A 75 -1.22 -4.65 5.36
N LEU A 76 0.03 -4.33 5.02
CA LEU A 76 0.76 -4.87 3.88
C LEU A 76 1.85 -5.87 4.32
N GLU A 77 1.97 -6.15 5.62
CA GLU A 77 3.02 -7.03 6.16
C GLU A 77 2.77 -8.50 5.78
N ASP A 78 1.50 -8.94 5.89
CA ASP A 78 1.09 -10.32 5.60
C ASP A 78 0.44 -10.46 4.22
N ARG A 79 1.07 -11.23 3.32
CA ARG A 79 0.63 -11.39 1.92
C ARG A 79 -0.73 -12.10 1.76
N PRO A 80 -1.03 -13.20 2.49
CA PRO A 80 -2.38 -13.75 2.55
C PRO A 80 -3.46 -12.73 2.97
N LEU A 81 -3.11 -11.80 3.85
CA LEU A 81 -4.02 -10.78 4.40
C LEU A 81 -3.79 -9.39 3.80
N PHE A 82 -3.09 -9.32 2.67
CA PHE A 82 -2.73 -8.08 2.01
C PHE A 82 -3.99 -7.24 1.82
N THR A 83 -3.90 -5.96 2.20
CA THR A 83 -4.98 -4.94 2.23
C THR A 83 -6.02 -5.06 3.34
N GLU A 84 -5.74 -5.84 4.40
CA GLU A 84 -6.61 -5.76 5.57
C GLU A 84 -6.46 -4.41 6.27
N PRO A 85 -7.57 -3.69 6.54
CA PRO A 85 -7.51 -2.40 7.20
C PRO A 85 -7.18 -2.56 8.69
N ILE A 86 -6.32 -1.67 9.17
CA ILE A 86 -5.91 -1.57 10.57
C ILE A 86 -6.85 -0.63 11.32
N ALA A 87 -7.27 -1.03 12.53
CA ALA A 87 -8.19 -0.23 13.32
C ALA A 87 -7.56 1.10 13.79
N ASN A 88 -8.33 2.18 13.72
CA ASN A 88 -7.88 3.52 14.05
C ASN A 88 -8.83 4.18 15.08
N GLN A 89 -8.31 5.12 15.88
CA GLN A 89 -9.09 5.96 16.76
C GLN A 89 -9.85 7.00 15.93
N MET A 90 -11.17 6.98 16.01
CA MET A 90 -11.99 7.88 15.19
C MET A 90 -13.36 8.15 15.82
N VAL A 91 -14.00 9.20 15.30
CA VAL A 91 -15.42 9.49 15.45
C VAL A 91 -16.11 9.18 14.13
N VAL A 92 -17.16 8.37 14.18
CA VAL A 92 -17.99 8.02 13.02
C VAL A 92 -19.41 8.49 13.31
N ILE A 93 -20.03 9.15 12.34
CA ILE A 93 -21.41 9.59 12.37
C ILE A 93 -22.12 8.92 11.20
N ASP A 94 -23.11 8.09 11.49
CA ASP A 94 -23.97 7.44 10.50
C ASP A 94 -25.35 8.13 10.54
N TYR A 95 -25.85 8.57 9.38
CA TYR A 95 -27.17 9.21 9.28
C TYR A 95 -27.98 8.68 8.07
N ALA A 96 -29.08 7.99 8.33
CA ALA A 96 -29.89 7.32 7.31
C ALA A 96 -31.37 7.81 7.32
N PRO A 97 -31.65 9.06 6.89
CA PRO A 97 -33.00 9.63 6.92
C PRO A 97 -34.02 8.85 6.08
N LEU A 98 -33.57 8.24 4.98
CA LEU A 98 -34.41 7.45 4.08
C LEU A 98 -33.89 6.01 3.92
N ARG A 99 -33.25 5.47 4.95
CA ARG A 99 -32.65 4.12 4.95
C ARG A 99 -31.69 3.95 3.76
N ASP A 100 -31.92 2.97 2.91
CA ASP A 100 -31.13 2.62 1.72
C ASP A 100 -31.27 3.62 0.57
N ARG A 101 -32.34 4.42 0.53
CA ARG A 101 -32.53 5.43 -0.53
C ARG A 101 -31.69 6.68 -0.35
N LEU A 102 -31.27 6.98 0.88
CA LEU A 102 -30.37 8.09 1.17
C LEU A 102 -29.78 7.91 2.56
N TRP A 103 -28.46 7.78 2.60
CA TRP A 103 -27.69 7.74 3.84
C TRP A 103 -26.38 8.52 3.69
N PHE A 104 -25.85 8.95 4.83
CA PHE A 104 -24.63 9.73 4.97
C PHE A 104 -23.74 9.08 6.03
N GLN A 105 -22.44 9.16 5.84
CA GLN A 105 -21.44 8.80 6.85
C GLN A 105 -20.38 9.88 6.92
N GLY A 106 -20.11 10.38 8.12
CA GLY A 106 -19.00 11.29 8.40
C GLY A 106 -17.97 10.59 9.28
N VAL A 107 -16.69 10.76 9.00
CA VAL A 107 -15.59 10.19 9.79
C VAL A 107 -14.57 11.28 10.09
N TYR A 108 -14.10 11.30 11.34
CA TYR A 108 -12.97 12.12 11.76
C TYR A 108 -11.95 11.29 12.53
N VAL A 109 -10.70 11.33 12.08
CA VAL A 109 -9.56 10.60 12.62
C VAL A 109 -8.61 11.64 13.24
N PRO A 110 -8.59 11.82 14.57
CA PRO A 110 -7.76 12.84 15.23
C PRO A 110 -6.26 12.53 15.19
N LEU A 111 -5.87 11.26 15.02
CA LEU A 111 -4.48 10.80 15.03
C LEU A 111 -4.18 9.98 13.79
N PHE A 112 -3.13 10.37 13.06
CA PHE A 112 -2.65 9.61 11.92
C PHE A 112 -1.97 8.31 12.38
N PHE A 113 -2.27 7.22 11.68
CA PHE A 113 -1.61 5.93 11.81
C PHE A 113 -1.13 5.50 10.42
N PRO A 114 0.13 5.06 10.29
CA PRO A 114 0.69 4.64 9.01
C PRO A 114 0.28 3.20 8.67
N ALA A 115 0.45 2.82 7.41
CA ALA A 115 0.38 1.43 6.98
C ALA A 115 1.49 0.59 7.62
N LEU A 116 1.21 -0.70 7.86
CA LEU A 116 2.26 -1.68 8.14
C LEU A 116 2.84 -2.16 6.82
N LEU A 117 4.16 -2.17 6.71
CA LEU A 117 4.85 -2.47 5.46
C LEU A 117 5.49 -3.86 5.52
N PRO A 118 5.60 -4.59 4.40
CA PRO A 118 6.32 -5.85 4.40
C PRO A 118 7.82 -5.61 4.68
N PRO A 119 8.54 -6.57 5.30
CA PRO A 119 10.00 -6.46 5.49
C PRO A 119 10.77 -6.20 4.20
N SER A 120 10.25 -6.68 3.06
CA SER A 120 10.82 -6.42 1.75
C SER A 120 10.71 -4.96 1.32
N ALA A 121 9.70 -4.20 1.76
CA ALA A 121 9.61 -2.77 1.47
C ALA A 121 10.74 -2.00 2.15
N ALA A 122 11.05 -2.33 3.41
CA ALA A 122 12.18 -1.75 4.11
C ALA A 122 13.52 -2.10 3.42
N ALA A 123 13.68 -3.35 3.00
CA ALA A 123 14.86 -3.78 2.23
C ALA A 123 14.95 -3.08 0.86
N GLY A 124 13.82 -2.85 0.19
CA GLY A 124 13.74 -2.15 -1.08
C GLY A 124 14.14 -0.69 -0.98
N LEU A 125 13.70 0.04 0.04
CA LEU A 125 14.15 1.43 0.25
C LEU A 125 15.64 1.50 0.61
N LYS A 126 16.15 0.50 1.33
CA LYS A 126 17.58 0.40 1.68
C LYS A 126 18.46 0.01 0.50
N ASP A 127 17.87 -0.37 -0.64
CA ASP A 127 18.61 -0.68 -1.86
C ASP A 127 18.97 0.60 -2.61
N PRO A 128 20.27 0.98 -2.70
CA PRO A 128 20.68 2.20 -3.41
C PRO A 128 20.42 2.14 -4.92
N PHE A 129 20.08 0.96 -5.48
CA PHE A 129 19.68 0.77 -6.88
C PHE A 129 18.16 0.73 -7.09
N ALA A 130 17.35 0.90 -6.03
CA ALA A 130 15.91 1.00 -6.17
C ALA A 130 15.50 2.26 -6.94
N GLU A 131 14.35 2.20 -7.62
CA GLU A 131 13.82 3.36 -8.34
C GLU A 131 13.51 4.49 -7.36
N VAL A 132 14.02 5.68 -7.68
CA VAL A 132 13.78 6.90 -6.91
C VAL A 132 12.55 7.61 -7.48
N PRO A 133 11.61 8.08 -6.65
CA PRO A 133 10.32 8.57 -7.10
C PRO A 133 10.40 10.01 -7.64
N PHE A 134 11.31 10.33 -8.56
CA PHE A 134 11.29 11.61 -9.26
C PHE A 134 10.19 11.64 -10.33
N ALA A 135 9.54 12.77 -10.52
CA ALA A 135 8.48 12.95 -11.50
C ALA A 135 8.99 13.43 -12.86
N ASP A 136 10.13 14.12 -12.90
CA ASP A 136 10.73 14.68 -14.12
C ASP A 136 11.72 13.68 -14.76
N PRO A 137 11.61 13.37 -16.07
CA PRO A 137 12.49 12.41 -16.74
C PRO A 137 13.97 12.74 -16.64
N ALA A 138 14.32 14.03 -16.72
CA ALA A 138 15.71 14.48 -16.60
C ALA A 138 16.32 14.14 -15.22
N ASP A 139 15.54 14.24 -14.14
CA ASP A 139 16.02 13.90 -12.80
C ASP A 139 16.11 12.39 -12.60
N LYS A 140 15.17 11.63 -13.19
CA LYS A 140 15.27 10.16 -13.25
C LYS A 140 16.52 9.70 -13.99
N GLU A 141 16.83 10.29 -15.14
CA GLU A 141 18.00 9.94 -15.95
C GLU A 141 19.32 10.18 -15.19
N LYS A 142 19.43 11.27 -14.42
CA LYS A 142 20.59 11.54 -13.56
C LYS A 142 20.77 10.44 -12.51
N ILE A 143 19.69 10.04 -11.85
CA ILE A 143 19.74 8.95 -10.86
C ILE A 143 20.06 7.62 -11.53
N PHE A 144 19.49 7.31 -12.69
CA PHE A 144 19.80 6.07 -13.41
C PHE A 144 21.26 6.03 -13.85
N TYR A 145 21.83 7.14 -14.31
CA TYR A 145 23.26 7.22 -14.59
C TYR A 145 24.10 6.91 -13.33
N LEU A 146 23.73 7.50 -12.20
CA LEU A 146 24.38 7.23 -10.92
C LEU A 146 24.31 5.73 -10.54
N GLN A 147 23.11 5.16 -10.58
CA GLN A 147 22.85 3.78 -10.14
C GLN A 147 23.42 2.74 -11.11
N ASP A 148 23.26 2.92 -12.42
CA ASP A 148 23.58 1.88 -13.40
C ASP A 148 25.01 2.00 -13.94
N THR A 149 25.62 3.19 -13.87
CA THR A 149 26.94 3.45 -14.46
C THR A 149 27.97 3.86 -13.41
N PHE A 150 27.67 4.89 -12.62
CA PHE A 150 28.68 5.52 -11.77
C PHE A 150 29.02 4.72 -10.50
N ILE A 151 28.02 4.32 -9.71
CA ILE A 151 28.21 3.55 -8.47
C ILE A 151 28.88 2.19 -8.76
N PRO A 152 28.48 1.40 -9.79
CA PRO A 152 29.15 0.14 -10.11
C PRO A 152 30.64 0.29 -10.46
N GLN A 153 31.04 1.42 -11.03
CA GLN A 153 32.45 1.73 -11.32
C GLN A 153 33.21 2.26 -10.10
N ASN A 154 32.49 2.70 -9.06
CA ASN A 154 33.04 3.31 -7.85
C ASN A 154 32.43 2.67 -6.59
N PRO A 155 32.70 1.38 -6.31
CA PRO A 155 32.02 0.64 -5.25
C PRO A 155 32.20 1.21 -3.85
N LYS A 156 33.29 1.95 -3.58
CA LYS A 156 33.47 2.71 -2.33
C LYS A 156 32.41 3.80 -2.12
N LEU A 157 31.71 4.22 -3.17
CA LEU A 157 30.65 5.22 -3.12
C LEU A 157 29.26 4.63 -2.88
N LEU A 158 29.15 3.30 -2.77
CA LEU A 158 27.91 2.63 -2.42
C LEU A 158 27.53 3.00 -0.97
N PRO A 159 26.41 3.71 -0.73
CA PRO A 159 26.05 4.13 0.61
C PRO A 159 25.36 3.00 1.38
N LYS A 160 25.56 3.00 2.70
CA LYS A 160 24.65 2.35 3.64
C LYS A 160 23.41 3.22 3.79
N VAL A 161 22.27 2.74 3.33
CA VAL A 161 21.02 3.50 3.39
C VAL A 161 20.27 3.18 4.68
N LEU A 162 19.88 4.22 5.42
CA LEU A 162 19.01 4.14 6.60
C LEU A 162 17.72 4.92 6.34
N GLY A 163 16.58 4.37 6.74
CA GLY A 163 15.27 4.99 6.54
C GLY A 163 14.66 5.50 7.84
N HIS A 164 14.37 6.80 7.90
CA HIS A 164 13.79 7.49 9.05
C HIS A 164 12.39 8.00 8.71
N VAL A 165 11.40 7.64 9.51
CA VAL A 165 10.00 8.04 9.29
C VAL A 165 9.67 9.27 10.12
N ILE A 166 9.17 10.32 9.46
CA ILE A 166 8.71 11.55 10.11
C ILE A 166 7.18 11.52 10.22
N MET A 167 6.71 11.22 11.43
CA MET A 167 5.29 11.20 11.75
C MET A 167 4.67 12.62 11.74
N PRO A 168 3.43 12.79 11.26
CA PRO A 168 2.73 14.08 11.37
C PRO A 168 2.53 14.51 12.84
N ASP A 169 2.59 15.82 13.11
CA ASP A 169 2.34 16.32 14.47
C ASP A 169 0.94 15.93 14.95
N ARG A 170 0.85 15.48 16.20
CA ARG A 170 -0.38 15.02 16.86
C ARG A 170 -1.28 16.17 17.30
N THR A 171 -1.79 16.92 16.33
CA THR A 171 -2.74 18.02 16.56
C THR A 171 -4.04 17.76 15.82
N LEU A 172 -5.16 18.27 16.34
CA LEU A 172 -6.47 18.14 15.68
C LEU A 172 -6.49 18.76 14.26
N ALA A 173 -5.62 19.75 14.02
CA ALA A 173 -5.45 20.38 12.70
C ALA A 173 -4.75 19.47 11.68
N ASN A 174 -4.02 18.46 12.14
CA ASN A 174 -3.44 17.41 11.31
C ASN A 174 -4.29 16.12 11.28
N GLY A 175 -5.50 16.16 11.85
CA GLY A 175 -6.46 15.07 11.75
C GLY A 175 -6.99 14.89 10.32
N GLN A 176 -7.55 13.72 10.07
CA GLN A 176 -8.11 13.34 8.77
C GLN A 176 -9.63 13.36 8.86
N ALA A 177 -10.30 13.75 7.78
CA ALA A 177 -11.75 13.84 7.73
C ALA A 177 -12.27 13.22 6.45
N ALA A 178 -13.42 12.57 6.53
CA ALA A 178 -14.06 11.97 5.38
C ALA A 178 -15.59 12.09 5.46
N ALA A 179 -16.24 12.19 4.31
CA ALA A 179 -17.68 12.14 4.18
C ALA A 179 -18.08 11.22 3.03
N LYS A 180 -19.15 10.46 3.20
CA LYS A 180 -19.72 9.57 2.19
C LYS A 180 -21.23 9.75 2.15
N VAL A 181 -21.79 9.71 0.94
CA VAL A 181 -23.23 9.68 0.69
C VAL A 181 -23.53 8.47 -0.19
N GLY A 182 -24.60 7.74 0.13
CA GLY A 182 -25.02 6.59 -0.65
C GLY A 182 -26.52 6.58 -0.91
N THR A 183 -26.87 5.96 -2.03
CA THR A 183 -28.24 5.75 -2.47
C THR A 183 -28.34 4.42 -3.20
N ARG A 184 -29.46 3.74 -3.01
CA ARG A 184 -29.86 2.60 -3.84
C ARG A 184 -30.89 3.04 -4.89
N LEU A 185 -30.53 2.92 -6.17
CA LEU A 185 -31.40 3.19 -7.31
C LEU A 185 -31.76 1.88 -8.01
N GLY A 186 -32.90 1.29 -7.62
CA GLY A 186 -33.29 -0.04 -8.09
C GLY A 186 -32.35 -1.11 -7.55
N ASP A 187 -31.65 -1.81 -8.45
CA ASP A 187 -30.68 -2.87 -8.14
C ASP A 187 -29.22 -2.38 -8.16
N VAL A 188 -29.02 -1.06 -8.23
CA VAL A 188 -27.69 -0.45 -8.22
C VAL A 188 -27.50 0.31 -6.91
N ASP A 189 -26.51 -0.09 -6.13
CA ASP A 189 -26.01 0.68 -5.00
C ASP A 189 -24.92 1.63 -5.53
N ILE A 190 -25.05 2.92 -5.24
CA ILE A 190 -24.14 3.96 -5.70
C ILE A 190 -23.73 4.80 -4.50
N THR A 191 -22.46 5.13 -4.42
CA THR A 191 -21.98 6.06 -3.41
C THR A 191 -20.98 7.07 -3.97
N ALA A 192 -20.91 8.21 -3.31
CA ALA A 192 -19.91 9.24 -3.52
C ALA A 192 -19.22 9.54 -2.20
N SER A 193 -17.92 9.74 -2.23
CA SER A 193 -17.12 10.00 -1.04
C SER A 193 -16.13 11.13 -1.24
N TYR A 194 -15.74 11.76 -0.15
CA TYR A 194 -14.67 12.73 -0.08
C TYR A 194 -13.81 12.41 1.13
N TYR A 195 -12.50 12.43 0.94
CA TYR A 195 -11.50 12.23 1.97
C TYR A 195 -10.48 13.36 1.92
N TYR A 196 -10.13 13.89 3.10
CA TYR A 196 -9.06 14.85 3.32
C TYR A 196 -8.13 14.27 4.39
N GLY A 197 -6.88 13.98 4.02
CA GLY A 197 -5.94 13.34 4.93
C GLY A 197 -4.58 13.15 4.29
N ARG A 198 -3.97 11.98 4.51
CA ARG A 198 -2.61 11.67 4.05
C ARG A 198 -2.57 10.32 3.39
N HIS A 199 -1.64 10.15 2.45
CA HIS A 199 -1.25 8.81 2.03
C HIS A 199 -0.61 8.09 3.21
N ASP A 200 -0.94 6.82 3.39
CA ASP A 200 -0.56 5.99 4.54
C ASP A 200 0.77 5.25 4.34
N ILE A 201 1.33 5.27 3.13
CA ILE A 201 2.67 4.78 2.80
C ILE A 201 3.64 5.97 2.77
N PRO A 202 4.79 5.87 3.46
CA PRO A 202 5.75 6.98 3.54
C PRO A 202 6.55 7.13 2.24
N LEU A 203 6.82 8.37 1.84
CA LEU A 203 7.62 8.72 0.66
C LEU A 203 8.88 9.51 1.05
N PRO A 204 10.02 9.29 0.38
CA PRO A 204 11.25 10.00 0.69
C PRO A 204 11.11 11.49 0.30
N ALA A 205 11.51 12.39 1.20
CA ALA A 205 11.52 13.83 0.96
C ALA A 205 12.95 14.42 1.03
N GLU A 206 13.82 13.85 1.86
CA GLU A 206 15.18 14.32 2.01
C GLU A 206 16.11 13.13 2.25
N VAL A 207 17.26 13.08 1.57
CA VAL A 207 18.30 12.08 1.78
C VAL A 207 19.59 12.82 2.11
N LYS A 208 20.07 12.68 3.35
CA LYS A 208 21.32 13.28 3.80
C LYS A 208 22.42 12.25 3.75
N SER A 209 23.43 12.51 2.95
CA SER A 209 24.57 11.60 2.82
C SER A 209 25.78 12.16 3.55
N SER A 210 26.55 11.28 4.19
CA SER A 210 27.78 11.63 4.90
C SER A 210 28.88 10.59 4.66
N ILE A 211 30.13 11.04 4.67
CA ILE A 211 31.30 10.14 4.61
C ILE A 211 31.57 9.67 6.05
N ILE A 212 31.37 8.38 6.29
CA ILE A 212 31.57 7.73 7.60
C ILE A 212 32.94 7.04 7.71
N HIS A 213 33.59 6.77 6.58
CA HIS A 213 34.98 6.30 6.51
C HIS A 213 35.73 7.08 5.42
N PRO A 214 36.95 7.60 5.67
CA PRO A 214 37.70 8.30 4.63
C PRO A 214 37.92 7.43 3.39
N LEU A 215 37.57 7.95 2.20
CA LEU A 215 37.63 7.21 0.93
C LEU A 215 39.08 6.84 0.53
N ASN A 216 40.05 7.60 1.04
CA ASN A 216 41.48 7.44 0.82
C ASN A 216 42.20 6.68 1.95
N ALA A 217 41.47 6.15 2.93
CA ALA A 217 42.07 5.33 3.98
C ALA A 217 42.70 4.06 3.40
N GLU A 218 43.79 3.61 4.02
CA GLU A 218 44.50 2.38 3.63
C GLU A 218 43.80 1.12 4.16
N ASP A 219 43.10 1.24 5.28
CA ASP A 219 42.23 0.24 5.86
C ASP A 219 40.79 0.33 5.31
N GLU A 220 40.14 -0.82 5.21
CA GLU A 220 38.74 -0.92 4.80
C GLU A 220 37.83 -0.93 6.04
N PRO A 221 36.65 -0.27 5.98
CA PRO A 221 35.66 -0.33 7.06
C PRO A 221 35.22 -1.78 7.32
N GLU A 222 35.02 -2.14 8.59
CA GLU A 222 34.56 -3.48 8.98
C GLU A 222 33.20 -3.86 8.35
N ASP A 223 32.29 -2.90 8.18
CA ASP A 223 30.99 -3.12 7.57
C ASP A 223 30.97 -2.87 6.05
N GLY A 224 32.12 -2.53 5.46
CA GLY A 224 32.29 -2.32 4.02
C GLY A 224 31.80 -0.98 3.48
N TYR A 225 31.24 -0.10 4.32
CA TYR A 225 30.63 1.16 3.88
C TYR A 225 31.49 2.38 4.20
N TYR A 226 31.70 3.22 3.18
CA TYR A 226 32.38 4.51 3.34
C TYR A 226 31.42 5.69 3.44
N LEU A 227 30.20 5.53 2.93
CA LEU A 227 29.14 6.53 3.03
C LEU A 227 27.93 5.95 3.75
N GLN A 228 27.23 6.83 4.46
CA GLN A 228 25.88 6.59 4.98
C GLN A 228 24.93 7.61 4.37
N SER A 229 23.75 7.15 3.95
CA SER A 229 22.65 7.99 3.46
C SER A 229 21.42 7.80 4.34
N ASP A 230 21.04 8.85 5.06
CA ASP A 230 19.85 8.90 5.91
C ASP A 230 18.67 9.46 5.11
N ALA A 231 17.75 8.59 4.71
CA ALA A 231 16.53 8.91 3.98
C ALA A 231 15.38 9.22 4.93
N TYR A 232 14.94 10.47 4.95
CA TYR A 232 13.82 10.97 5.73
C TYR A 232 12.53 10.88 4.91
N LEU A 233 11.58 10.08 5.41
CA LEU A 233 10.32 9.80 4.76
C LEU A 233 9.15 10.52 5.46
N ILE A 234 8.21 11.01 4.66
CA ILE A 234 7.02 11.74 5.11
C ILE A 234 5.75 11.10 4.56
N TYR A 235 4.59 11.47 5.13
CA TYR A 235 3.28 11.05 4.66
C TYR A 235 2.58 12.20 3.92
N PRO A 236 2.56 12.22 2.57
CA PRO A 236 2.07 13.37 1.81
C PRO A 236 0.59 13.64 2.05
N LYS A 237 0.19 14.92 2.07
CA LYS A 237 -1.23 15.29 2.17
C LYS A 237 -1.94 15.05 0.84
N MET A 238 -3.20 14.62 0.92
CA MET A 238 -4.03 14.40 -0.25
C MET A 238 -5.51 14.65 0.02
N GLN A 239 -6.24 14.93 -1.04
CA GLN A 239 -7.68 14.83 -1.08
C GLN A 239 -8.08 13.72 -2.05
N VAL A 240 -9.16 13.00 -1.76
CA VAL A 240 -9.71 11.99 -2.66
C VAL A 240 -11.19 12.22 -2.84
N ILE A 241 -11.63 12.32 -4.09
CA ILE A 241 -13.05 12.31 -4.46
C ILE A 241 -13.35 10.93 -5.03
N GLY A 242 -14.22 10.18 -4.36
CA GLY A 242 -14.55 8.80 -4.71
C GLY A 242 -15.95 8.64 -5.28
N LEU A 243 -16.09 7.72 -6.22
CA LEU A 243 -17.36 7.19 -6.69
C LEU A 243 -17.26 5.67 -6.74
N ASP A 244 -18.25 4.98 -6.19
CA ASP A 244 -18.36 3.52 -6.31
C ASP A 244 -19.79 3.09 -6.65
N PHE A 245 -19.90 1.96 -7.35
CA PHE A 245 -21.17 1.29 -7.58
C PHE A 245 -21.01 -0.23 -7.51
N THR A 246 -22.11 -0.90 -7.19
CA THR A 246 -22.25 -2.35 -7.31
C THR A 246 -23.67 -2.70 -7.77
N THR A 247 -23.78 -3.75 -8.57
CA THR A 247 -25.07 -4.27 -9.05
C THR A 247 -24.96 -5.75 -9.43
N GLN A 248 -26.11 -6.41 -9.56
CA GLN A 248 -26.22 -7.75 -10.10
C GLN A 248 -27.03 -7.69 -11.39
N LEU A 249 -26.51 -8.29 -12.47
CA LEU A 249 -27.16 -8.29 -13.79
C LEU A 249 -27.98 -9.56 -13.99
N PRO A 250 -29.33 -9.53 -13.87
CA PRO A 250 -30.13 -10.76 -13.91
C PRO A 250 -30.14 -11.41 -15.29
N TRP A 251 -30.06 -10.60 -16.34
CA TRP A 251 -30.02 -11.05 -17.74
C TRP A 251 -28.70 -11.73 -18.13
N LEU A 252 -27.67 -11.65 -17.27
CA LEU A 252 -26.39 -12.32 -17.43
C LEU A 252 -26.21 -13.45 -16.39
N GLY A 253 -27.30 -14.09 -15.96
CA GLY A 253 -27.23 -15.20 -15.00
C GLY A 253 -26.83 -14.75 -13.59
N ASN A 254 -27.19 -13.53 -13.20
CA ASN A 254 -26.85 -12.89 -11.93
C ASN A 254 -25.34 -12.61 -11.74
N THR A 255 -24.63 -12.27 -12.81
CA THR A 255 -23.26 -11.72 -12.73
C THR A 255 -23.23 -10.51 -11.81
N GLY A 256 -22.34 -10.53 -10.83
CA GLY A 256 -22.01 -9.36 -10.02
C GLY A 256 -21.08 -8.44 -10.81
N VAL A 257 -21.35 -7.13 -10.77
CA VAL A 257 -20.52 -6.11 -11.41
C VAL A 257 -20.30 -4.97 -10.43
N TRP A 258 -19.06 -4.50 -10.35
CA TRP A 258 -18.68 -3.35 -9.53
C TRP A 258 -17.73 -2.44 -10.29
N GLY A 259 -17.72 -1.18 -9.87
CA GLY A 259 -16.77 -0.19 -10.34
C GLY A 259 -16.53 0.87 -9.28
N GLU A 260 -15.29 1.29 -9.16
CA GLU A 260 -14.82 2.22 -8.15
C GLU A 260 -13.75 3.13 -8.77
N ALA A 261 -13.84 4.42 -8.52
CA ALA A 261 -12.87 5.40 -8.99
C ALA A 261 -12.59 6.45 -7.91
N GLY A 262 -11.32 6.71 -7.65
CA GLY A 262 -10.85 7.79 -6.79
C GLY A 262 -10.06 8.81 -7.61
N LEU A 263 -10.46 10.08 -7.57
CA LEU A 263 -9.66 11.21 -8.05
C LEU A 263 -8.81 11.72 -6.88
N PHE A 264 -7.50 11.46 -6.95
CA PHE A 264 -6.52 11.86 -5.97
C PHE A 264 -5.95 13.23 -6.33
N ILE A 265 -5.99 14.17 -5.38
CA ILE A 265 -5.45 15.52 -5.51
C ILE A 265 -4.35 15.66 -4.45
N PRO A 266 -3.10 15.37 -4.80
CA PRO A 266 -1.98 15.41 -3.86
C PRO A 266 -1.47 16.85 -3.64
N GLN A 267 -0.79 17.05 -2.52
CA GLN A 267 0.13 18.17 -2.37
C GLN A 267 1.42 17.89 -3.15
N GLU A 268 2.06 18.93 -3.69
CA GLU A 268 3.40 18.78 -4.30
C GLU A 268 4.42 18.45 -3.21
N GLU A 269 5.18 17.39 -3.42
CA GLU A 269 6.32 17.01 -2.58
C GLU A 269 7.58 16.97 -3.43
N ARG A 270 8.69 17.43 -2.86
CA ARG A 270 10.01 17.42 -3.48
C ARG A 270 10.91 16.44 -2.76
N LEU A 271 11.77 15.80 -3.54
CA LEU A 271 12.84 14.97 -3.02
C LEU A 271 14.17 15.68 -3.25
N LYS A 272 14.93 15.81 -2.18
CA LYS A 272 16.31 16.29 -2.20
C LYS A 272 17.26 15.17 -1.79
N ILE A 273 18.34 14.98 -2.55
CA ILE A 273 19.37 13.97 -2.29
C ILE A 273 20.74 14.66 -2.26
N ASP A 274 21.36 14.68 -1.09
CA ASP A 274 22.73 15.17 -0.91
C ASP A 274 23.75 14.11 -1.39
N MET A 275 24.78 14.57 -2.10
CA MET A 275 25.84 13.73 -2.66
C MET A 275 27.21 14.32 -2.29
N PRO A 276 27.77 13.99 -1.10
CA PRO A 276 29.03 14.52 -0.61
C PRO A 276 30.22 13.84 -1.30
N LEU A 277 30.38 14.06 -2.61
CA LEU A 277 31.40 13.40 -3.42
C LEU A 277 32.64 14.31 -3.55
N PRO A 278 33.87 13.79 -3.35
CA PRO A 278 35.10 14.60 -3.22
C PRO A 278 35.44 15.53 -4.39
N THR A 279 34.85 15.31 -5.57
CA THR A 279 35.12 16.10 -6.78
C THR A 279 33.88 16.73 -7.39
N GLY A 280 32.71 16.55 -6.77
CA GLY A 280 31.42 16.81 -7.41
C GLY A 280 31.23 15.88 -8.61
N VAL A 281 30.22 15.01 -8.56
CA VAL A 281 29.98 14.10 -9.68
C VAL A 281 29.11 14.82 -10.68
N ASP A 282 29.58 14.86 -11.91
CA ASP A 282 28.71 15.21 -13.02
C ASP A 282 27.81 14.01 -13.29
N VAL A 283 26.55 14.17 -12.90
CA VAL A 283 25.51 13.14 -13.03
C VAL A 283 24.62 13.40 -14.23
N THR A 284 24.92 14.44 -15.02
CA THR A 284 24.11 14.85 -16.16
C THR A 284 24.64 14.14 -17.41
N PRO A 285 23.87 13.24 -18.03
CA PRO A 285 24.32 12.58 -19.24
C PRO A 285 24.23 13.56 -20.42
N ASN A 286 25.32 13.68 -21.20
CA ASN A 286 25.32 14.18 -22.59
C ASN A 286 24.95 15.66 -22.83
N ASP A 287 25.17 16.58 -21.89
CA ASP A 287 25.03 18.02 -22.14
C ASP A 287 26.34 18.72 -22.53
N ASP A 288 27.47 17.99 -22.57
CA ASP A 288 28.84 18.51 -22.81
C ASP A 288 29.24 19.65 -21.84
N GLU A 289 28.51 19.85 -20.73
CA GLU A 289 28.77 20.85 -19.71
C GLU A 289 29.27 20.17 -18.43
N ASN A 290 30.48 20.52 -17.96
CA ASN A 290 31.00 20.00 -16.69
C ASN A 290 30.26 20.63 -15.50
N ASN A 291 29.14 20.03 -15.13
CA ASN A 291 28.20 20.53 -14.13
C ASN A 291 28.14 19.57 -12.92
N PRO A 292 29.18 19.54 -12.07
CA PRO A 292 29.20 18.68 -10.90
C PRO A 292 28.07 19.03 -9.93
N VAL A 293 27.25 18.04 -9.60
CA VAL A 293 26.10 18.19 -8.72
C VAL A 293 26.41 17.58 -7.36
N MET A 294 26.36 18.40 -6.31
CA MET A 294 26.48 17.96 -4.91
C MET A 294 25.12 17.65 -4.28
N GLU A 295 24.04 17.96 -5.00
CA GLU A 295 22.67 17.84 -4.53
C GLU A 295 21.71 17.69 -5.71
N VAL A 296 20.94 16.60 -5.76
CA VAL A 296 19.86 16.43 -6.73
C VAL A 296 18.54 16.73 -6.05
N GLU A 297 17.86 17.78 -6.50
CA GLU A 297 16.50 18.13 -6.05
C GLU A 297 15.54 18.07 -7.24
N GLY A 298 14.41 17.41 -7.05
CA GLY A 298 13.38 17.26 -8.06
C GLY A 298 12.00 17.09 -7.44
N ILE A 299 10.95 17.23 -8.26
CA ILE A 299 9.59 16.97 -7.82
C ILE A 299 9.43 15.46 -7.64
N ALA A 300 9.00 15.01 -6.47
CA ALA A 300 8.68 13.60 -6.23
C ALA A 300 7.20 13.29 -6.49
N VAL A 301 6.33 14.22 -6.07
CA VAL A 301 4.89 14.15 -6.31
C VAL A 301 4.44 15.47 -6.89
N ARG A 302 3.83 15.45 -8.08
CA ARG A 302 3.22 16.66 -8.67
C ARG A 302 1.87 16.92 -8.02
N LYS A 303 1.47 18.20 -7.92
CA LYS A 303 0.09 18.62 -7.56
C LYS A 303 -0.99 18.24 -8.60
N THR A 304 -0.60 17.60 -9.70
CA THR A 304 -1.52 17.19 -10.78
C THR A 304 -2.45 16.10 -10.26
N PRO A 305 -3.78 16.29 -10.32
CA PRO A 305 -4.72 15.25 -9.94
C PRO A 305 -4.56 14.00 -10.81
N PHE A 306 -4.74 12.82 -10.21
CA PHE A 306 -4.66 11.54 -10.90
C PHE A 306 -5.77 10.60 -10.47
N VAL A 307 -6.10 9.63 -11.32
CA VAL A 307 -7.20 8.69 -11.08
C VAL A 307 -6.66 7.31 -10.81
N LYS A 308 -7.07 6.72 -9.68
CA LYS A 308 -7.04 5.28 -9.46
C LYS A 308 -8.44 4.71 -9.67
N LEU A 309 -8.55 3.54 -10.27
CA LEU A 309 -9.84 2.91 -10.52
C LEU A 309 -9.76 1.39 -10.44
N THR A 310 -10.84 0.77 -10.00
CA THR A 310 -11.04 -0.67 -10.04
C THR A 310 -12.39 -0.96 -10.68
N ALA A 311 -12.44 -1.88 -11.63
CA ALA A 311 -13.70 -2.34 -12.21
C ALA A 311 -13.63 -3.85 -12.45
N GLY A 312 -14.67 -4.56 -12.05
CA GLY A 312 -14.65 -6.01 -12.10
C GLY A 312 -16.03 -6.64 -12.19
N ALA A 313 -16.00 -7.94 -12.43
CA ALA A 313 -17.17 -8.78 -12.43
C ALA A 313 -16.86 -10.16 -11.88
N ASP A 314 -17.88 -10.78 -11.32
CA ASP A 314 -17.84 -12.15 -10.84
C ASP A 314 -19.01 -12.97 -11.37
N TYR A 315 -18.79 -14.26 -11.53
CA TYR A 315 -19.81 -15.19 -11.97
C TYR A 315 -19.62 -16.57 -11.35
N THR A 316 -20.74 -17.20 -10.98
CA THR A 316 -20.73 -18.57 -10.47
C THR A 316 -21.39 -19.52 -11.48
N ILE A 317 -20.60 -20.45 -12.02
CA ILE A 317 -21.07 -21.52 -12.90
C ILE A 317 -21.57 -22.67 -12.02
N GLY A 318 -22.90 -22.76 -11.88
CA GLY A 318 -23.54 -23.80 -11.08
C GLY A 318 -23.24 -23.63 -9.58
N LYS A 319 -22.74 -24.69 -8.93
CA LYS A 319 -22.36 -24.68 -7.49
C LYS A 319 -20.86 -24.89 -7.26
N HIS A 320 -20.10 -25.02 -8.34
CA HIS A 320 -18.76 -25.62 -8.28
C HIS A 320 -17.66 -24.71 -8.79
N VAL A 321 -17.95 -23.75 -9.67
CA VAL A 321 -16.91 -22.90 -10.24
C VAL A 321 -17.31 -21.46 -10.07
N TYR A 322 -16.52 -20.72 -9.30
CA TYR A 322 -16.59 -19.27 -9.19
C TYR A 322 -15.44 -18.69 -10.01
N VAL A 323 -15.71 -17.64 -10.77
CA VAL A 323 -14.70 -16.89 -11.52
C VAL A 323 -14.87 -15.40 -11.22
N GLN A 324 -13.76 -14.69 -11.13
CA GLN A 324 -13.75 -13.24 -11.09
C GLN A 324 -12.64 -12.67 -11.95
N ALA A 325 -12.85 -11.47 -12.47
CA ALA A 325 -11.82 -10.67 -13.09
C ALA A 325 -12.05 -9.20 -12.73
N GLN A 326 -10.97 -8.49 -12.44
CA GLN A 326 -10.99 -7.05 -12.24
C GLN A 326 -9.77 -6.38 -12.87
N TYR A 327 -10.03 -5.27 -13.54
CA TYR A 327 -9.02 -4.35 -14.00
C TYR A 327 -8.75 -3.32 -12.91
N LEU A 328 -7.47 -2.99 -12.72
CA LEU A 328 -7.03 -1.97 -11.79
C LEU A 328 -6.16 -0.94 -12.50
N ARG A 329 -6.37 0.33 -12.18
CA ARG A 329 -5.47 1.44 -12.49
C ARG A 329 -4.99 2.03 -11.17
N GLY A 330 -3.69 1.99 -10.94
CA GLY A 330 -3.09 2.36 -9.66
C GLY A 330 -3.07 1.22 -8.66
N PHE A 331 -1.88 0.68 -8.40
CA PHE A 331 -1.65 -0.23 -7.29
C PHE A 331 -1.67 0.51 -5.94
N ILE A 332 -1.64 -0.23 -4.83
CA ILE A 332 -1.83 0.34 -3.48
C ILE A 332 -0.72 1.36 -3.14
N ASP A 333 0.53 0.99 -3.40
CA ASP A 333 1.76 1.76 -3.16
C ASP A 333 2.06 2.83 -4.23
N GLU A 334 1.29 2.87 -5.31
CA GLU A 334 1.51 3.84 -6.39
C GLU A 334 0.91 5.20 -6.05
N PHE A 335 1.69 6.27 -6.05
CA PHE A 335 1.22 7.61 -5.70
C PHE A 335 1.83 8.69 -6.59
N GLY A 336 0.99 9.59 -7.11
CA GLY A 336 1.38 10.65 -8.05
C GLY A 336 1.01 10.31 -9.50
N ALA A 337 0.72 11.34 -10.30
CA ALA A 337 0.21 11.19 -11.67
C ALA A 337 1.16 10.42 -12.61
N ASP A 338 2.46 10.46 -12.31
CA ASP A 338 3.53 9.86 -13.11
C ASP A 338 3.86 8.41 -12.69
N HIS A 339 3.17 7.87 -11.67
CA HIS A 339 3.47 6.59 -11.04
C HIS A 339 2.27 5.62 -11.02
N VAL A 340 1.29 5.79 -11.91
CA VAL A 340 0.05 4.99 -11.93
C VAL A 340 0.08 3.94 -13.04
N GLY A 341 0.18 2.66 -12.66
CA GLY A 341 0.18 1.51 -13.55
C GLY A 341 -1.21 0.94 -13.82
N ASN A 342 -1.25 -0.06 -14.70
CA ASN A 342 -2.45 -0.81 -15.09
C ASN A 342 -2.26 -2.30 -14.83
N TYR A 343 -3.27 -2.95 -14.27
CA TYR A 343 -3.18 -4.33 -13.78
C TYR A 343 -4.45 -5.11 -14.11
N LEU A 344 -4.30 -6.43 -14.22
CA LEU A 344 -5.42 -7.36 -14.31
C LEU A 344 -5.28 -8.38 -13.18
N LEU A 345 -6.26 -8.43 -12.30
CA LEU A 345 -6.46 -9.52 -11.37
C LEU A 345 -7.54 -10.45 -11.94
N ALA A 346 -7.29 -11.75 -11.95
CA ALA A 346 -8.31 -12.75 -12.24
C ALA A 346 -8.15 -13.95 -11.32
N GLY A 347 -9.26 -14.58 -10.98
CA GLY A 347 -9.23 -15.72 -10.07
C GLY A 347 -10.38 -16.69 -10.29
N THR A 348 -10.19 -17.90 -9.78
CA THR A 348 -11.23 -18.92 -9.75
C THR A 348 -11.17 -19.73 -8.46
N ASP A 349 -12.35 -20.09 -7.96
CA ASP A 349 -12.51 -21.10 -6.93
C ASP A 349 -13.26 -22.30 -7.52
N VAL A 350 -12.68 -23.50 -7.37
CA VAL A 350 -13.33 -24.77 -7.66
C VAL A 350 -13.75 -25.42 -6.34
N ILE A 351 -15.06 -25.55 -6.15
CA ILE A 351 -15.71 -25.84 -4.89
C ILE A 351 -16.23 -27.28 -4.89
N PHE A 352 -15.83 -28.04 -3.88
CA PHE A 352 -16.25 -29.42 -3.63
C PHE A 352 -16.91 -29.58 -2.26
N PHE A 353 -17.72 -30.63 -2.13
CA PHE A 353 -18.33 -31.07 -0.87
C PHE A 353 -19.06 -29.96 -0.09
N GLY A 354 -19.77 -29.05 -0.78
CA GLY A 354 -20.43 -27.93 -0.12
C GLY A 354 -19.46 -26.97 0.58
N ARG A 355 -18.35 -26.63 -0.09
CA ARG A 355 -17.28 -25.72 0.39
C ARG A 355 -16.36 -26.28 1.48
N HIS A 356 -16.44 -27.58 1.79
CA HIS A 356 -15.49 -28.22 2.69
C HIS A 356 -14.09 -28.40 2.05
N LEU A 357 -14.01 -28.32 0.71
CA LEU A 357 -12.77 -28.29 -0.03
C LEU A 357 -12.89 -27.28 -1.18
N ILE A 358 -11.97 -26.32 -1.24
CA ILE A 358 -11.90 -25.32 -2.29
C ILE A 358 -10.49 -25.29 -2.86
N PHE A 359 -10.38 -25.42 -4.18
CA PHE A 359 -9.15 -25.11 -4.90
C PHE A 359 -9.26 -23.71 -5.45
N ARG A 360 -8.40 -22.83 -4.99
CA ARG A 360 -8.34 -21.43 -5.37
C ARG A 360 -7.12 -21.20 -6.24
N ALA A 361 -7.28 -20.39 -7.29
CA ALA A 361 -6.17 -19.88 -8.06
C ALA A 361 -6.47 -18.42 -8.43
N PHE A 362 -5.66 -17.50 -7.92
CA PHE A 362 -5.68 -16.10 -8.31
C PHE A 362 -4.39 -15.74 -9.02
N GLY A 363 -4.47 -14.81 -9.95
CA GLY A 363 -3.33 -14.25 -10.65
C GLY A 363 -3.51 -12.75 -10.77
N LEU A 364 -2.42 -12.01 -10.59
CA LEU A 364 -2.34 -10.59 -10.87
C LEU A 364 -1.18 -10.37 -11.83
N VAL A 365 -1.41 -9.63 -12.90
CA VAL A 365 -0.37 -9.28 -13.89
C VAL A 365 -0.35 -7.78 -14.11
N ASP A 366 0.85 -7.22 -14.20
CA ASP A 366 1.05 -5.86 -14.67
C ASP A 366 0.91 -5.79 -16.20
N PHE A 367 0.66 -4.59 -16.72
CA PHE A 367 0.61 -4.38 -18.15
C PHE A 367 2.02 -4.01 -18.63
N PRO A 368 2.49 -4.51 -19.79
CA PRO A 368 3.81 -4.16 -20.32
C PRO A 368 4.04 -2.64 -20.46
N SER A 369 2.97 -1.87 -20.66
CA SER A 369 3.00 -0.40 -20.71
C SER A 369 3.42 0.27 -19.40
N ASN A 370 3.42 -0.46 -18.29
CA ASN A 370 3.89 0.05 -17.00
C ASN A 370 5.42 -0.01 -16.89
N ASN A 371 6.08 -0.83 -17.72
CA ASN A 371 7.45 -1.24 -17.53
C ASN A 371 8.38 -0.58 -18.57
N PRO A 372 9.69 -0.43 -18.28
CA PRO A 372 10.67 0.01 -19.26
C PRO A 372 10.68 -0.86 -20.51
N GLU A 373 11.04 -0.24 -21.64
CA GLU A 373 11.10 -0.93 -22.93
C GLU A 373 12.01 -2.17 -22.86
N GLY A 374 11.47 -3.33 -23.25
CA GLY A 374 12.20 -4.60 -23.27
C GLY A 374 12.05 -5.49 -22.02
N GLU A 375 11.49 -5.00 -20.92
CA GLU A 375 11.33 -5.81 -19.69
C GLU A 375 10.09 -6.73 -19.71
N GLY A 376 9.10 -6.45 -20.55
CA GLY A 376 7.88 -7.27 -20.69
C GLY A 376 6.89 -7.08 -19.54
N ALA A 377 6.13 -8.13 -19.21
CA ALA A 377 5.18 -8.13 -18.08
C ALA A 377 5.73 -8.96 -16.91
N SER A 378 5.23 -8.64 -15.73
CA SER A 378 5.46 -9.34 -14.47
C SER A 378 4.13 -9.60 -13.75
N GLY A 379 4.11 -10.56 -12.84
CA GLY A 379 2.88 -10.92 -12.14
C GLY A 379 3.11 -11.77 -10.91
N VAL A 380 2.02 -12.17 -10.28
CA VAL A 380 1.99 -13.11 -9.17
C VAL A 380 0.86 -14.09 -9.39
N ILE A 381 1.09 -15.36 -9.11
CA ILE A 381 0.04 -16.37 -9.01
C ILE A 381 -0.02 -16.86 -7.56
N ALA A 382 -1.23 -16.90 -7.02
CA ALA A 382 -1.54 -17.33 -5.68
C ALA A 382 -2.52 -18.51 -5.69
N PRO A 383 -2.04 -19.75 -5.87
CA PRO A 383 -2.86 -20.93 -5.69
C PRO A 383 -3.03 -21.24 -4.20
N ALA A 384 -4.21 -21.70 -3.81
CA ALA A 384 -4.48 -22.15 -2.45
C ALA A 384 -5.47 -23.33 -2.42
N ILE A 385 -5.35 -24.16 -1.40
CA ILE A 385 -6.29 -25.23 -1.07
C ILE A 385 -6.86 -24.89 0.30
N LEU A 386 -8.16 -24.64 0.35
CA LEU A 386 -8.88 -24.37 1.59
C LEU A 386 -9.66 -25.63 1.98
N VAL A 387 -9.47 -26.07 3.23
CA VAL A 387 -10.14 -27.23 3.80
C VAL A 387 -10.88 -26.80 5.06
N SER A 388 -12.19 -26.94 5.03
CA SER A 388 -13.08 -26.73 6.18
C SER A 388 -13.66 -28.09 6.57
N PRO A 389 -13.07 -28.80 7.55
CA PRO A 389 -13.59 -30.09 7.97
C PRO A 389 -15.00 -29.98 8.56
N PRO A 390 -15.81 -31.06 8.49
CA PRO A 390 -17.21 -31.03 8.94
C PRO A 390 -17.42 -30.69 10.43
N TRP A 391 -16.37 -30.83 11.24
CA TRP A 391 -16.43 -30.51 12.66
C TRP A 391 -16.40 -29.00 12.97
N GLY A 392 -16.07 -28.15 11.99
CA GLY A 392 -16.35 -26.71 12.00
C GLY A 392 -15.50 -25.80 12.90
N PHE A 393 -14.69 -26.35 13.82
CA PHE A 393 -13.89 -25.54 14.75
C PHE A 393 -12.51 -25.10 14.21
N LEU A 394 -12.02 -25.72 13.13
CA LEU A 394 -10.75 -25.36 12.48
C LEU A 394 -10.95 -25.28 10.97
N ASN A 395 -10.30 -24.31 10.32
CA ASN A 395 -10.15 -24.24 8.87
C ASN A 395 -8.66 -24.21 8.54
N PHE A 396 -8.29 -24.87 7.44
CA PHE A 396 -6.91 -24.94 6.96
C PHE A 396 -6.83 -24.30 5.59
N GLU A 397 -5.79 -23.53 5.35
CA GLU A 397 -5.47 -22.97 4.04
C GLU A 397 -3.99 -23.22 3.77
N ILE A 398 -3.70 -23.95 2.70
CA ILE A 398 -2.35 -24.19 2.20
C ILE A 398 -2.25 -23.46 0.89
N GLY A 399 -1.36 -22.48 0.78
CA GLY A 399 -1.22 -21.71 -0.44
C GLY A 399 0.22 -21.31 -0.73
N SER A 400 0.40 -20.65 -1.86
CA SER A 400 1.66 -20.03 -2.22
C SER A 400 1.43 -18.67 -2.88
N PHE A 401 2.50 -17.89 -2.94
CA PHE A 401 2.63 -16.72 -3.80
C PHE A 401 3.85 -16.95 -4.67
N ALA A 402 3.66 -17.07 -5.98
CA ALA A 402 4.73 -17.26 -6.94
C ALA A 402 4.84 -16.02 -7.83
N PHE A 403 5.92 -15.27 -7.66
CA PHE A 403 6.22 -14.13 -8.52
C PHE A 403 6.74 -14.60 -9.88
N LEU A 404 6.23 -13.96 -10.92
CA LEU A 404 6.54 -14.19 -12.32
C LEU A 404 7.21 -12.94 -12.87
N GLY A 405 8.47 -13.04 -13.24
CA GLY A 405 9.25 -11.90 -13.71
C GLY A 405 10.74 -12.18 -13.54
N ARG A 406 11.58 -11.38 -14.20
CA ARG A 406 13.02 -11.44 -14.00
C ARG A 406 13.36 -10.75 -12.68
N GLU A 407 14.01 -11.47 -11.77
CA GLU A 407 14.44 -10.91 -10.48
C GLU A 407 15.38 -9.71 -10.68
N GLY A 408 15.09 -8.61 -10.00
CA GLY A 408 15.85 -7.37 -10.13
C GLY A 408 15.50 -6.54 -11.38
N ALA A 409 14.53 -6.98 -12.19
CA ALA A 409 13.99 -6.16 -13.27
C ALA A 409 13.17 -5.00 -12.71
N ARG A 410 13.13 -3.89 -13.45
CA ARG A 410 12.30 -2.71 -13.14
C ARG A 410 10.83 -2.93 -13.57
N THR A 411 10.25 -4.06 -13.18
CA THR A 411 8.82 -4.39 -13.37
C THR A 411 8.13 -4.50 -12.03
N LYS A 412 6.79 -4.34 -11.97
CA LYS A 412 6.09 -4.26 -10.68
C LYS A 412 6.41 -5.43 -9.75
N PHE A 413 6.45 -6.65 -10.27
CA PHE A 413 6.68 -7.89 -9.51
C PHE A 413 8.11 -8.44 -9.66
N GLY A 414 8.99 -7.76 -10.40
CA GLY A 414 10.43 -8.09 -10.50
C GLY A 414 11.30 -7.34 -9.49
N GLN A 415 10.78 -6.27 -8.89
CA GLN A 415 11.48 -5.46 -7.90
C GLN A 415 11.75 -6.23 -6.60
N ARG A 416 12.90 -5.97 -5.97
CA ARG A 416 13.26 -6.57 -4.67
C ARG A 416 12.29 -6.20 -3.54
N ALA A 417 11.66 -5.03 -3.62
CA ALA A 417 10.69 -4.54 -2.63
C ALA A 417 9.46 -5.45 -2.49
N VAL A 418 9.14 -6.23 -3.52
CA VAL A 418 8.03 -7.20 -3.56
C VAL A 418 8.35 -8.44 -2.70
N GLY A 419 9.65 -8.71 -2.50
CA GLY A 419 10.17 -9.86 -1.78
C GLY A 419 10.12 -11.17 -2.60
N THR A 420 10.30 -12.30 -1.93
CA THR A 420 10.45 -13.60 -2.59
C THR A 420 9.15 -14.39 -2.68
N SER A 421 9.08 -15.36 -3.59
CA SER A 421 8.00 -16.34 -3.61
C SER A 421 7.95 -17.13 -2.30
N ILE A 422 6.74 -17.44 -1.82
CA ILE A 422 6.53 -18.16 -0.54
C ILE A 422 5.48 -19.26 -0.67
N ALA A 423 5.55 -20.24 0.22
CA ALA A 423 4.45 -21.14 0.54
C ALA A 423 4.06 -20.93 2.00
N TYR A 424 2.77 -21.07 2.31
CA TYR A 424 2.26 -20.87 3.65
C TYR A 424 1.21 -21.91 4.03
N LEU A 425 1.06 -22.12 5.34
CA LEU A 425 -0.03 -22.84 5.96
C LEU A 425 -0.68 -21.91 6.98
N LYS A 426 -1.98 -21.69 6.82
CA LYS A 426 -2.79 -20.92 7.76
C LYS A 426 -3.81 -21.86 8.42
N VAL A 427 -3.95 -21.71 9.73
CA VAL A 427 -4.92 -22.45 10.54
C VAL A 427 -5.80 -21.44 11.25
N ILE A 428 -7.09 -21.46 10.97
CA ILE A 428 -8.07 -20.52 11.52
C ILE A 428 -8.97 -21.29 12.49
N GLY A 429 -8.88 -20.99 13.78
CA GLY A 429 -9.78 -21.51 14.80
C GLY A 429 -10.91 -20.54 15.08
N SER A 430 -12.14 -21.06 15.15
CA SER A 430 -13.29 -20.34 15.68
C SER A 430 -13.66 -20.96 17.02
N PHE A 431 -13.50 -20.21 18.11
CA PHE A 431 -13.72 -20.68 19.48
C PHE A 431 -14.79 -19.89 20.22
#